data_AF-A0A193G828-F1
#
_entry.id   AF-A0A193G828-F1
#
_cell.length_a   1.000
_cell.length_b   1.000
_cell.length_c   1.000
_cell.angle_alpha   90.00
_cell.angle_beta   90.00
_cell.angle_gamma   90.00
#
_symmetry.space_group_name_H-M   'P 1'
#
loop_
_entity.id
_entity.type
_entity.pdbx_description
1 polymer ?
#
loop_
_entity_poly.entity_id
_entity_poly.type
_entity_poly.pdbx_seq_one_letter_code
_entity_poly.pdbx_strand_id
1 'polypeptide(L)'
;MPELIETPFADLHIPCSHDGRTVLVPLPPLCEAMKLDTWAELGRLGNDLDLRDLIKTISFQPGAAAMQALPVGGLTLWFERLAQTHDDVALRHRVAILQQEGFASLLDHWVALSGKCQSAPDAATLKRQFRRLQSQIAGLSDALQHGATAIEQEILRAQLSELCQFPIMPRATTSPLLERFWNAVFARLVNGADINHARRSDRLLALNFRHLASVLDDGKEPIALTRELRTELKKSRQPYFLGVRVVNSRIAHKSLRCWVFNLH
;
A
#
# COMPACT_ATOMS: atom_id res chain seq x y z
N MET A 1 0.19 4.37 -11.26
CA MET A 1 1.21 5.23 -10.62
C MET A 1 0.70 5.58 -9.23
N PRO A 2 1.56 5.71 -8.20
CA PRO A 2 1.12 6.16 -6.89
C PRO A 2 0.62 7.61 -7.00
N GLU A 3 -0.63 7.85 -6.62
CA GLU A 3 -1.21 9.20 -6.56
C GLU A 3 -0.78 9.84 -5.23
N LEU A 4 -0.35 11.10 -5.28
CA LEU A 4 -0.04 11.88 -4.09
C LEU A 4 -1.33 12.43 -3.50
N ILE A 5 -1.46 12.27 -2.18
CA ILE A 5 -2.59 12.76 -1.42
C ILE A 5 -2.04 13.63 -0.30
N GLU A 6 -2.44 14.90 -0.31
CA GLU A 6 -2.18 15.81 0.80
C GLU A 6 -2.78 15.24 2.07
N THR A 7 -1.91 14.79 2.97
CA THR A 7 -2.27 14.04 4.16
C THR A 7 -1.92 14.87 5.40
N PRO A 8 -2.86 15.07 6.33
CA PRO A 8 -2.59 15.77 7.58
C PRO A 8 -1.70 14.91 8.48
N PHE A 9 -0.65 15.51 9.01
CA PHE A 9 0.31 14.90 9.92
C PHE A 9 0.59 15.86 11.08
N ALA A 10 -0.26 15.82 12.10
CA ALA A 10 -0.37 16.80 13.16
C ALA A 10 -0.72 18.18 12.57
N ASP A 11 0.16 19.17 12.74
CA ASP A 11 0.05 20.51 12.16
C ASP A 11 0.65 20.60 10.74
N LEU A 12 1.22 19.52 10.21
CA LEU A 12 1.79 19.47 8.86
C LEU A 12 0.81 18.89 7.83
N HIS A 13 1.06 19.22 6.56
CA HIS A 13 0.46 18.56 5.41
C HIS A 13 1.58 17.99 4.55
N ILE A 14 1.53 16.68 4.32
CA ILE A 14 2.59 15.95 3.62
C ILE A 14 1.95 15.19 2.45
N PRO A 15 2.49 15.31 1.23
CA PRO A 15 1.97 14.59 0.08
C PRO A 15 2.33 13.10 0.20
N CYS A 16 1.47 12.30 0.78
CA CYS A 16 1.71 10.87 0.97
C CYS A 16 1.19 10.06 -0.22
N SER A 17 1.69 8.84 -0.40
CA SER A 17 1.16 7.90 -1.40
C SER A 17 0.87 6.54 -0.78
N HIS A 18 0.15 5.68 -1.49
CA HIS A 18 -0.10 4.30 -1.06
C HIS A 18 0.43 3.32 -2.11
N ASP A 19 1.18 2.31 -1.68
CA ASP A 19 1.83 1.35 -2.58
C ASP A 19 1.06 0.04 -2.79
N GLY A 20 -0.15 -0.05 -2.22
CA GLY A 20 -0.96 -1.26 -2.18
C GLY A 20 -0.85 -2.03 -0.86
N ARG A 21 0.17 -1.75 -0.04
CA ARG A 21 0.35 -2.35 1.29
C ARG A 21 0.31 -1.31 2.40
N THR A 22 1.03 -0.20 2.26
CA THR A 22 1.20 0.82 3.29
C THR A 22 1.15 2.22 2.68
N VAL A 23 0.95 3.21 3.56
CA VAL A 23 1.22 4.61 3.23
C VAL A 23 2.74 4.82 3.20
N LEU A 24 3.21 5.45 2.14
CA LEU A 24 4.57 5.94 1.95
C LEU A 24 4.59 7.45 2.15
N VAL A 25 5.46 7.90 3.05
CA VAL A 25 5.67 9.30 3.41
C VAL A 25 6.97 9.76 2.75
N PRO A 26 6.92 10.71 1.80
CA PRO A 26 8.14 11.23 1.18
C PRO A 26 8.97 12.01 2.19
N LEU A 27 10.27 11.74 2.19
CA LEU A 27 11.22 12.35 3.12
C LEU A 27 11.51 13.82 2.81
N PRO A 28 11.73 14.25 1.55
CA PRO A 28 12.09 15.65 1.29
C PRO A 28 11.07 16.68 1.79
N PRO A 29 9.75 16.56 1.51
CA PRO A 29 8.76 17.49 2.04
C PRO A 29 8.64 17.47 3.56
N LEU A 30 8.82 16.29 4.18
CA LEU A 30 8.77 16.16 5.63
C LEU A 30 10.01 16.79 6.30
N CYS A 31 11.20 16.55 5.76
CA CYS A 31 12.43 17.18 6.23
C CYS A 31 12.36 18.71 6.10
N GLU A 32 11.88 19.22 4.96
CA GLU A 32 11.66 20.65 4.75
C GLU A 32 10.69 21.23 5.80
N ALA A 33 9.55 20.57 6.04
CA ALA A 33 8.58 20.97 7.04
C ALA A 33 9.13 20.94 8.49
N MET A 34 10.09 20.05 8.76
CA MET A 34 10.80 19.94 10.05
C MET A 34 12.06 20.82 10.12
N LYS A 35 12.40 21.56 9.05
CA LYS A 35 13.63 22.36 8.92
C LYS A 35 14.92 21.52 9.04
N LEU A 36 14.88 20.29 8.54
CA LEU A 36 16.03 19.39 8.46
C LEU A 36 16.67 19.43 7.08
N ASP A 37 17.98 19.23 7.03
CA ASP A 37 18.69 19.02 5.77
C ASP A 37 18.33 17.65 5.19
N THR A 38 17.58 17.66 4.09
CA THR A 38 17.14 16.43 3.43
C THR A 38 18.31 15.56 3.01
N TRP A 39 19.38 16.12 2.44
CA TRP A 39 20.52 15.33 1.97
C TRP A 39 21.27 14.68 3.13
N ALA A 40 21.45 15.42 4.22
CA ALA A 40 22.08 14.88 5.43
C ALA A 40 21.25 13.73 6.01
N GLU A 41 19.92 13.87 6.09
CA GLU A 41 19.04 12.80 6.59
C GLU A 41 19.02 11.58 5.68
N LEU A 42 18.94 11.77 4.36
CA LEU A 42 19.00 10.65 3.42
C LEU A 42 20.35 9.93 3.50
N GLY A 43 21.45 10.66 3.71
CA GLY A 43 22.76 10.09 3.98
C GLY A 43 22.80 9.26 5.27
N ARG A 44 22.21 9.76 6.36
CA ARG A 44 22.07 9.00 7.62
C ARG A 44 21.26 7.73 7.43
N LEU A 45 20.10 7.85 6.79
CA LEU A 45 19.19 6.74 6.53
C LEU A 45 19.82 5.67 5.61
N GLY A 46 20.60 6.07 4.62
CA GLY A 46 21.32 5.13 3.75
C GLY A 46 22.41 4.31 4.47
N ASN A 47 22.94 4.84 5.58
CA ASN A 47 23.93 4.15 6.41
C ASN A 47 23.30 3.33 7.55
N ASP A 48 22.02 3.53 7.84
CA ASP A 48 21.29 2.78 8.87
C ASP A 48 20.87 1.41 8.30
N LEU A 49 21.35 0.33 8.93
CA LEU A 49 21.11 -1.04 8.47
C LEU A 49 19.63 -1.44 8.51
N ASP A 50 18.85 -0.83 9.41
CA ASP A 50 17.46 -1.20 9.65
C ASP A 50 16.50 -0.36 8.76
N LEU A 51 16.91 0.87 8.40
CA LEU A 51 16.11 1.80 7.60
C LEU A 51 16.45 1.81 6.11
N ARG A 52 17.69 1.52 5.71
CA ARG A 52 18.13 1.64 4.30
C ARG A 52 17.28 0.82 3.34
N ASP A 53 16.90 -0.39 3.73
CA ASP A 53 16.17 -1.35 2.89
C ASP A 53 14.66 -1.01 2.83
N LEU A 54 14.20 -0.10 3.69
CA LEU A 54 12.83 0.40 3.72
C LEU A 54 12.63 1.63 2.84
N ILE A 55 13.70 2.30 2.40
CA ILE A 55 13.61 3.46 1.52
C ILE A 55 13.07 3.02 0.16
N LYS A 56 11.96 3.62 -0.25
CA LYS A 56 11.37 3.42 -1.57
C LYS A 56 11.51 4.67 -2.42
N THR A 57 11.90 4.48 -3.66
CA THR A 57 11.87 5.54 -4.66
C THR A 57 10.47 5.62 -5.27
N ILE A 58 9.79 6.74 -5.08
CA ILE A 58 8.49 7.02 -5.67
C ILE A 58 8.64 8.02 -6.81
N SER A 59 8.00 7.74 -7.94
CA SER A 59 7.97 8.61 -9.12
C SER A 59 6.52 8.98 -9.43
N PHE A 60 6.30 10.27 -9.62
CA PHE A 60 4.98 10.89 -9.61
C PHE A 60 4.40 11.06 -11.01
N GLN A 61 5.27 11.34 -11.99
CA GLN A 61 4.95 11.46 -13.41
C GLN A 61 6.17 11.08 -14.25
N PRO A 62 5.99 10.68 -15.52
CA PRO A 62 7.10 10.56 -16.46
C PRO A 62 7.82 11.93 -16.58
N GLY A 63 9.04 12.02 -16.07
CA GLY A 63 9.84 13.26 -16.06
C GLY A 63 9.85 14.05 -14.74
N ALA A 64 9.04 13.67 -13.74
CA ALA A 64 9.14 14.26 -12.41
C ALA A 64 10.33 13.67 -11.63
N ALA A 65 10.97 14.51 -10.80
CA ALA A 65 12.04 14.08 -9.91
C ALA A 65 11.53 12.96 -8.98
N ALA A 66 12.24 11.84 -8.96
CA ALA A 66 11.92 10.75 -8.05
C ALA A 66 12.27 11.17 -6.61
N MET A 67 11.39 10.88 -5.66
CA MET A 67 11.63 11.17 -4.24
C MET A 67 11.83 9.87 -3.47
N GLN A 68 12.59 9.97 -2.39
CA GLN A 68 12.75 8.90 -1.42
C GLN A 68 11.63 8.99 -0.38
N ALA A 69 11.03 7.86 -0.06
CA ALA A 69 9.93 7.75 0.87
C ALA A 69 10.10 6.56 1.79
N LEU A 70 9.58 6.67 3.02
CA LEU A 70 9.51 5.57 3.97
C LEU A 70 8.07 5.09 4.13
N PRO A 71 7.86 3.79 4.38
CA PRO A 71 6.59 3.32 4.89
C PRO A 71 6.33 3.91 6.27
N VAL A 72 5.06 4.10 6.63
CA VAL A 72 4.65 4.71 7.91
C VAL A 72 5.28 4.07 9.16
N GLY A 73 5.50 2.74 9.14
CA GLY A 73 6.20 2.05 10.23
C GLY A 73 7.71 2.31 10.22
N GLY A 74 8.32 2.42 9.03
CA GLY A 74 9.71 2.88 8.89
C GLY A 74 9.90 4.33 9.35
N LEU A 75 8.90 5.20 9.12
CA LEU A 75 8.90 6.57 9.64
C LEU A 75 8.92 6.61 11.17
N THR A 76 8.21 5.69 11.83
CA THR A 76 8.24 5.55 13.30
C THR A 76 9.65 5.26 13.80
N LEU A 77 10.32 4.27 13.19
CA LEU A 77 11.69 3.91 13.54
C LEU A 77 12.67 5.06 13.28
N TRP A 78 12.53 5.76 12.15
CA TRP A 78 13.37 6.92 11.85
C TRP A 78 13.19 8.04 12.89
N PHE A 79 11.96 8.34 13.31
CA PHE A 79 11.71 9.31 14.37
C PHE A 79 12.31 8.90 15.71
N GLU A 80 12.31 7.62 16.06
CA GLU A 80 13.00 7.13 17.24
C GLU A 80 14.52 7.38 17.16
N ARG A 81 15.14 7.07 16.00
CA ARG A 81 16.56 7.36 15.74
C ARG A 81 16.85 8.86 15.79
N LEU A 82 15.98 9.69 15.22
CA LEU A 82 16.12 11.15 15.23
C LEU A 82 16.07 11.69 16.67
N ALA A 83 15.15 11.18 17.49
CA ALA A 83 15.01 11.57 18.89
C ALA A 83 16.20 11.16 19.76
N GLN A 84 16.88 10.06 19.41
CA GLN A 84 18.07 9.56 20.12
C GLN A 84 19.37 10.27 19.68
N THR A 85 19.49 10.63 18.40
CA THR A 85 20.76 11.12 17.81
C THR A 85 20.90 12.63 17.78
N HIS A 86 19.79 13.38 17.87
CA HIS A 86 19.83 14.83 17.74
C HIS A 86 19.77 15.52 19.11
N ASP A 87 20.76 16.39 19.39
CA ASP A 87 20.85 17.09 20.69
C ASP A 87 19.81 18.21 20.84
N ASP A 88 19.31 18.74 19.73
CA ASP A 88 18.32 19.82 19.68
C ASP A 88 17.01 19.42 20.40
N VAL A 89 16.76 20.09 21.53
CA VAL A 89 15.55 19.91 22.35
C VAL A 89 14.29 20.29 21.58
N ALA A 90 14.35 21.33 20.74
CA ALA A 90 13.19 21.77 19.96
C ALA A 90 12.81 20.73 18.92
N LEU A 91 13.80 20.13 18.25
CA LEU A 91 13.57 19.02 17.31
C LEU A 91 13.02 17.78 18.02
N ARG A 92 13.58 17.39 19.18
CA ARG A 92 13.05 16.24 19.94
C ARG A 92 11.61 16.45 20.38
N HIS A 93 11.28 17.66 20.83
CA HIS A 93 9.90 18.04 21.16
C HIS A 93 9.00 17.97 19.90
N ARG A 94 9.50 18.44 18.75
CA ARG A 94 8.79 18.35 17.48
C ARG A 94 8.52 16.89 17.09
N VAL A 95 9.52 16.02 17.16
CA VAL A 95 9.36 14.59 16.89
C VAL A 95 8.32 13.96 17.81
N ALA A 96 8.34 14.30 19.12
CA ALA A 96 7.37 13.79 20.07
C ALA A 96 5.92 14.16 19.69
N ILE A 97 5.68 15.41 19.27
CA ILE A 97 4.37 15.85 18.75
C ILE A 97 3.98 15.02 17.53
N LEU A 98 4.88 14.88 16.55
CA LEU A 98 4.60 14.11 15.34
C LEU A 98 4.33 12.62 15.62
N GLN A 99 5.01 12.03 16.61
CA GLN A 99 4.78 10.65 17.04
C GLN A 99 3.44 10.46 17.76
N GLN A 100 3.00 11.44 18.54
CA GLN A 100 1.76 11.37 19.33
C GLN A 100 0.52 11.73 18.50
N GLU A 101 0.60 12.80 17.72
CA GLU A 101 -0.53 13.39 16.99
C GLU A 101 -0.47 13.07 15.50
N GLY A 102 0.73 13.06 14.90
CA GLY A 102 0.91 12.93 13.46
C GLY A 102 0.41 11.61 12.90
N PHE A 103 0.80 10.49 13.51
CA PHE A 103 0.29 9.19 13.09
C PHE A 103 -1.21 9.04 13.31
N ALA A 104 -1.77 9.63 14.37
CA ALA A 104 -3.20 9.59 14.61
C ALA A 104 -3.98 10.32 13.52
N SER A 105 -3.58 11.55 13.17
CA SER A 105 -4.23 12.34 12.11
C SER A 105 -4.09 11.68 10.73
N LEU A 106 -2.92 11.10 10.44
CA LEU A 106 -2.67 10.37 9.20
C LEU A 106 -3.60 9.15 9.10
N LEU A 107 -3.67 8.33 10.14
CA LEU A 107 -4.52 7.14 10.13
C LEU A 107 -6.00 7.50 9.99
N ASP A 108 -6.47 8.53 10.69
CA ASP A 108 -7.85 8.99 10.58
C ASP A 108 -8.18 9.45 9.15
N HIS A 109 -7.27 10.21 8.52
CA HIS A 109 -7.43 10.65 7.13
C HIS A 109 -7.47 9.48 6.14
N TRP A 110 -6.52 8.54 6.25
CA TRP A 110 -6.44 7.41 5.33
C TRP A 110 -7.58 6.40 5.53
N VAL A 111 -8.09 6.22 6.75
CA VAL A 111 -9.31 5.44 6.99
C VAL A 111 -10.53 6.12 6.39
N ALA A 112 -10.68 7.44 6.55
CA ALA A 112 -11.78 8.19 5.92
C ALA A 112 -11.76 8.07 4.38
N LEU A 113 -10.57 8.13 3.77
CA LEU A 113 -10.40 7.89 2.33
C LEU A 113 -10.73 6.46 1.90
N SER A 114 -10.60 5.49 2.81
CA SER A 114 -10.95 4.09 2.58
C SER A 114 -12.44 3.78 2.80
N GLY A 115 -13.20 4.70 3.42
CA GLY A 115 -14.56 4.52 3.98
C GLY A 115 -15.68 4.15 3.00
N LYS A 116 -15.37 3.76 1.76
CA LYS A 116 -16.29 3.09 0.83
C LYS A 116 -16.09 1.57 0.75
N CYS A 117 -15.09 1.02 1.42
CA CYS A 117 -14.83 -0.42 1.44
C CYS A 117 -15.64 -1.10 2.56
N GLN A 118 -16.49 -2.06 2.21
CA GLN A 118 -17.42 -2.73 3.15
C GLN A 118 -16.73 -3.50 4.30
N SER A 119 -15.41 -3.69 4.23
CA SER A 119 -14.60 -4.39 5.23
C SER A 119 -13.56 -3.51 5.94
N ALA A 120 -13.70 -2.18 5.88
CA ALA A 120 -12.72 -1.27 6.48
C ALA A 120 -12.73 -1.42 8.02
N PRO A 121 -11.57 -1.71 8.66
CA PRO A 121 -11.48 -1.68 10.12
C PRO A 121 -11.75 -0.26 10.62
N ASP A 122 -12.46 -0.15 11.75
CA ASP A 122 -12.69 1.12 12.43
C ASP A 122 -11.35 1.84 12.71
N ALA A 123 -11.31 3.15 12.50
CA ALA A 123 -10.14 4.01 12.73
C ALA A 123 -9.59 3.84 14.15
N ALA A 124 -10.47 3.64 15.15
CA ALA A 124 -10.04 3.39 16.52
C ALA A 124 -9.24 2.07 16.65
N THR A 125 -9.63 1.04 15.91
CA THR A 125 -8.91 -0.25 15.90
C THR A 125 -7.55 -0.12 15.24
N LEU A 126 -7.47 0.56 14.09
CA LEU A 126 -6.21 0.77 13.39
C LEU A 126 -5.23 1.60 14.23
N LYS A 127 -5.70 2.66 14.90
CA LYS A 127 -4.89 3.46 15.83
C LYS A 127 -4.36 2.63 17.01
N ARG A 128 -5.18 1.75 17.60
CA ARG A 128 -4.72 0.83 18.66
C ARG A 128 -3.65 -0.13 18.16
N GLN A 129 -3.84 -0.73 16.99
CA GLN A 129 -2.85 -1.60 16.37
C GLN A 129 -1.54 -0.87 16.10
N PHE A 130 -1.62 0.36 15.58
CA PHE A 130 -0.44 1.17 15.30
C PHE A 130 0.32 1.54 16.58
N ARG A 131 -0.35 1.94 17.66
CA ARG A 131 0.31 2.20 18.96
C ARG A 131 1.04 0.98 19.52
N ARG A 132 0.42 -0.20 19.40
CA ARG A 132 1.08 -1.46 19.78
C ARG A 132 2.33 -1.70 18.95
N LEU A 133 2.25 -1.44 17.66
CA LEU A 133 3.39 -1.53 16.74
C LEU A 133 4.50 -0.53 17.09
N GLN A 134 4.17 0.74 17.41
CA GLN A 134 5.17 1.71 17.86
C GLN A 134 5.91 1.20 19.11
N SER A 135 5.20 0.59 20.05
CA SER A 135 5.81 -0.02 21.24
C SER A 135 6.70 -1.22 20.92
N GLN A 136 6.29 -2.05 19.94
CA GLN A 136 7.09 -3.19 19.47
C GLN A 136 8.36 -2.74 18.73
N ILE A 137 8.25 -1.74 17.86
CA ILE A 137 9.39 -1.14 17.16
C ILE A 137 10.41 -0.62 18.17
N ALA A 138 9.97 0.16 19.17
CA ALA A 138 10.85 0.68 20.21
C ALA A 138 11.56 -0.43 20.99
N GLY A 139 10.84 -1.48 21.39
CA GLY A 139 11.43 -2.61 22.11
C GLY A 139 12.45 -3.40 21.28
N LEU A 140 12.17 -3.64 20.00
CA LEU A 140 13.10 -4.35 19.10
C LEU A 140 14.31 -3.49 18.76
N SER A 141 14.10 -2.20 18.56
CA SER A 141 15.14 -1.19 18.34
C SER A 141 16.11 -1.12 19.52
N ASP A 142 15.58 -1.10 20.75
CA ASP A 142 16.38 -1.12 21.98
C ASP A 142 17.15 -2.45 22.15
N ALA A 143 16.51 -3.59 21.86
CA ALA A 143 17.15 -4.90 21.90
C ALA A 143 18.29 -5.04 20.88
N LEU A 144 18.16 -4.43 19.69
CA LEU A 144 19.21 -4.37 18.68
C LEU A 144 20.40 -3.51 19.14
N GLN A 145 20.17 -2.47 19.95
CA GLN A 145 21.23 -1.62 20.49
C GLN A 145 21.97 -2.26 21.67
N HIS A 146 21.28 -3.02 22.52
CA HIS A 146 21.81 -3.48 23.82
C HIS A 146 22.34 -4.93 23.85
N GLY A 147 22.72 -5.49 22.70
CA GLY A 147 23.63 -6.64 22.67
C GLY A 147 23.01 -8.00 22.39
N ALA A 148 22.14 -8.08 21.38
CA ALA A 148 21.79 -9.35 20.75
C ALA A 148 23.00 -10.00 20.05
N THR A 149 23.11 -11.33 20.07
CA THR A 149 24.07 -12.08 19.25
C THR A 149 23.83 -11.86 17.76
N ALA A 150 24.78 -12.18 16.88
CA ALA A 150 24.63 -11.95 15.44
C ALA A 150 23.37 -12.61 14.84
N ILE A 151 23.02 -13.80 15.32
CA ILE A 151 21.82 -14.54 14.88
C ILE A 151 20.55 -13.86 15.41
N GLU A 152 20.53 -13.46 16.68
CA GLU A 152 19.40 -12.74 17.26
C GLU A 152 19.19 -11.39 16.58
N GLN A 153 20.27 -10.66 16.25
CA GLN A 153 20.18 -9.42 15.50
C GLN A 153 19.53 -9.62 14.13
N GLU A 154 19.87 -10.69 13.42
CA GLU A 154 19.25 -11.00 12.13
C GLU A 154 17.75 -11.30 12.27
N ILE A 155 17.36 -12.07 13.28
CA ILE A 155 15.95 -12.36 13.59
C ILE A 155 15.19 -11.08 13.97
N LEU A 156 15.75 -10.26 14.85
CA LEU A 156 15.15 -9.00 15.31
C LEU A 156 15.01 -8.01 14.14
N ARG A 157 15.99 -7.93 13.24
CA ARG A 157 15.92 -7.10 12.02
C ARG A 157 14.83 -7.59 11.07
N ALA A 158 14.69 -8.89 10.88
CA ALA A 158 13.63 -9.44 10.05
C ALA A 158 12.24 -9.07 10.60
N GLN A 159 12.05 -9.21 11.92
CA GLN A 159 10.81 -8.81 12.60
C GLN A 159 10.55 -7.31 12.51
N LEU A 160 11.58 -6.49 12.71
CA LEU A 160 11.50 -5.04 12.62
C LEU A 160 11.10 -4.60 11.19
N SER A 161 11.72 -5.18 10.18
CA SER A 161 11.40 -4.91 8.77
C SER A 161 9.95 -5.26 8.42
N GLU A 162 9.43 -6.37 8.95
CA GLU A 162 8.03 -6.75 8.77
C GLU A 162 7.06 -5.75 9.42
N LEU A 163 7.34 -5.33 10.66
CA LEU A 163 6.55 -4.33 11.37
C LEU A 163 6.57 -2.97 10.65
N CYS A 164 7.72 -2.55 10.11
CA CYS A 164 7.83 -1.29 9.39
C CYS A 164 6.93 -1.21 8.15
N GLN A 165 6.44 -2.34 7.64
CA GLN A 165 5.51 -2.45 6.51
C GLN A 165 4.04 -2.54 6.96
N PHE A 166 3.69 -1.85 8.06
CA PHE A 166 2.36 -1.84 8.65
C PHE A 166 1.25 -1.63 7.61
N PRO A 167 0.31 -2.58 7.49
CA PRO A 167 -0.73 -2.46 6.50
C PRO A 167 -1.71 -1.36 6.89
N ILE A 168 -1.78 -0.32 6.06
CA ILE A 168 -2.88 0.63 6.06
C ILE A 168 -3.74 0.27 4.86
N MET A 169 -5.06 0.22 5.03
CA MET A 169 -5.96 -0.15 3.94
C MET A 169 -5.65 0.66 2.68
N PRO A 170 -5.56 0.01 1.50
CA PRO A 170 -5.46 0.74 0.25
C PRO A 170 -6.67 1.66 0.12
N ARG A 171 -6.41 2.85 -0.45
CA ARG A 171 -7.48 3.76 -0.85
C ARG A 171 -8.54 2.96 -1.63
N ALA A 172 -9.81 3.25 -1.38
CA ALA A 172 -10.90 2.83 -2.25
C ALA A 172 -10.81 3.63 -3.57
N THR A 173 -9.73 3.45 -4.35
CA THR A 173 -9.62 3.93 -5.74
C THR A 173 -10.34 3.01 -6.70
N THR A 174 -10.85 1.88 -6.23
CA THR A 174 -11.68 1.01 -7.04
C THR A 174 -12.94 1.79 -7.37
N SER A 175 -13.03 2.28 -8.62
CA SER A 175 -14.24 2.91 -9.13
C SER A 175 -15.46 2.07 -8.74
N PRO A 176 -16.58 2.65 -8.28
CA PRO A 176 -17.80 1.89 -7.98
C PRO A 176 -18.23 0.98 -9.14
N LEU A 177 -17.91 1.38 -10.38
CA LEU A 177 -18.11 0.59 -11.58
C LEU A 177 -17.22 -0.67 -11.61
N LEU A 178 -15.96 -0.54 -11.21
CA LEU A 178 -15.00 -1.64 -11.12
C LEU A 178 -15.32 -2.59 -9.98
N GLU A 179 -15.75 -2.07 -8.83
CA GLU A 179 -16.19 -2.86 -7.68
C GLU A 179 -17.45 -3.68 -8.03
N ARG A 180 -18.47 -3.01 -8.61
CA ARG A 180 -19.68 -3.68 -9.10
C ARG A 180 -19.35 -4.77 -10.13
N PHE A 181 -18.42 -4.52 -11.04
CA PHE A 181 -17.96 -5.52 -12.00
C PHE A 181 -17.33 -6.73 -11.31
N TRP A 182 -16.37 -6.53 -10.40
CA TRP A 182 -15.70 -7.64 -9.72
C TRP A 182 -16.65 -8.44 -8.82
N ASN A 183 -17.57 -7.76 -8.13
CA ASN A 183 -18.58 -8.43 -7.32
C ASN A 183 -19.45 -9.38 -8.15
N ALA A 184 -19.89 -8.95 -9.33
CA ALA A 184 -20.67 -9.81 -10.22
C ALA A 184 -19.84 -10.98 -10.79
N VAL A 185 -18.60 -10.72 -11.20
CA VAL A 185 -17.69 -11.77 -11.71
C VAL A 185 -17.42 -12.82 -10.63
N PHE A 186 -17.08 -12.41 -9.41
CA PHE A 186 -16.82 -13.33 -8.31
C PHE A 186 -18.07 -14.06 -7.85
N ALA A 187 -19.23 -13.40 -7.80
CA ALA A 187 -20.49 -14.07 -7.51
C ALA A 187 -20.79 -15.22 -8.50
N ARG A 188 -20.52 -15.01 -9.81
CA ARG A 188 -20.66 -16.06 -10.82
C ARG A 188 -19.64 -17.19 -10.62
N LEU A 189 -18.38 -16.88 -10.32
CA LEU A 189 -17.34 -17.89 -10.05
C LEU A 189 -17.68 -18.74 -8.82
N VAL A 190 -18.14 -18.12 -7.73
CA VAL A 190 -18.58 -18.83 -6.51
C VAL A 190 -19.77 -19.74 -6.81
N ASN A 191 -20.66 -19.32 -7.69
CA ASN A 191 -21.79 -20.13 -8.17
C ASN A 191 -21.39 -21.17 -9.24
N GLY A 192 -20.09 -21.39 -9.49
CA GLY A 192 -19.59 -22.42 -10.38
C GLY A 192 -19.63 -22.08 -11.88
N ALA A 193 -19.86 -20.83 -12.25
CA ALA A 193 -19.86 -20.43 -13.66
C ALA A 193 -18.45 -20.57 -14.27
N ASP A 194 -18.35 -21.27 -15.40
CA ASP A 194 -17.07 -21.52 -16.05
C ASP A 194 -16.65 -20.32 -16.91
N ILE A 195 -16.16 -19.25 -16.27
CA ILE A 195 -15.76 -17.99 -16.95
C ILE A 195 -14.24 -17.75 -16.95
N ASN A 196 -13.48 -18.52 -16.17
CA ASN A 196 -12.01 -18.39 -16.12
C ASN A 196 -11.34 -19.26 -17.20
N HIS A 197 -10.84 -18.62 -18.26
CA HIS A 197 -10.15 -19.28 -19.36
C HIS A 197 -8.72 -19.74 -19.04
N ALA A 198 -8.16 -19.33 -17.90
CA ALA A 198 -6.79 -19.67 -17.52
C ALA A 198 -6.68 -21.15 -17.13
N ARG A 199 -5.63 -21.84 -17.59
CA ARG A 199 -5.33 -23.22 -17.17
C ARG A 199 -4.87 -23.30 -15.71
N ARG A 200 -4.09 -22.31 -15.26
CA ARG A 200 -3.66 -22.15 -13.85
C ARG A 200 -4.67 -21.26 -13.13
N SER A 201 -5.88 -21.78 -12.90
CA SER A 201 -7.02 -21.02 -12.40
C SER A 201 -6.91 -20.62 -10.92
N ASP A 202 -5.97 -21.22 -10.19
CA ASP A 202 -5.60 -20.91 -8.81
C ASP A 202 -4.85 -19.58 -8.68
N ARG A 203 -4.03 -19.23 -9.68
CA ARG A 203 -3.20 -18.01 -9.68
C ARG A 203 -3.67 -16.94 -10.65
N LEU A 204 -4.27 -17.36 -11.75
CA LEU A 204 -4.60 -16.48 -12.86
C LEU A 204 -6.09 -16.49 -13.16
N LEU A 205 -6.61 -15.31 -13.43
CA LEU A 205 -7.94 -15.10 -13.95
C LEU A 205 -7.82 -14.57 -15.38
N ALA A 206 -8.25 -15.36 -16.38
CA ALA A 206 -8.29 -14.93 -17.77
C ALA A 206 -9.74 -14.82 -18.24
N LEU A 207 -10.19 -13.59 -18.50
CA LEU A 207 -11.57 -13.30 -18.91
C LEU A 207 -11.61 -12.96 -20.40
N ASN A 208 -12.38 -13.73 -21.17
CA ASN A 208 -12.75 -13.35 -22.53
C ASN A 208 -14.01 -12.49 -22.46
N PHE A 209 -13.95 -11.24 -22.89
CA PHE A 209 -15.07 -10.30 -22.69
C PHE A 209 -16.32 -10.64 -23.51
N ARG A 210 -16.18 -11.32 -24.67
CA ARG A 210 -17.36 -11.75 -25.43
C ARG A 210 -18.10 -12.86 -24.70
N HIS A 211 -17.36 -13.84 -24.18
CA HIS A 211 -17.92 -14.91 -23.36
C HIS A 211 -18.45 -14.38 -22.03
N LEU A 212 -17.73 -13.46 -21.39
CA LEU A 212 -18.16 -12.87 -20.14
C LEU A 212 -19.46 -12.07 -20.30
N ALA A 213 -19.62 -11.34 -21.41
CA ALA A 213 -20.86 -10.63 -21.71
C ALA A 213 -22.06 -11.58 -21.75
N SER A 214 -21.96 -12.73 -22.43
CA SER A 214 -23.07 -13.69 -22.47
C SER A 214 -23.41 -14.29 -21.10
N VAL A 215 -22.43 -14.43 -20.20
CA VAL A 215 -22.68 -14.97 -18.85
C VAL A 215 -23.19 -13.92 -17.87
N LEU A 216 -22.84 -12.64 -18.08
CA LEU A 216 -23.29 -11.54 -17.23
C LEU A 216 -24.65 -10.94 -17.67
N ASP A 217 -25.13 -11.26 -18.87
CA ASP A 217 -26.43 -10.77 -19.39
C ASP A 217 -27.63 -11.44 -18.69
N ASP A 218 -27.44 -12.62 -18.09
CA ASP A 218 -28.49 -13.41 -17.41
C ASP A 218 -28.83 -12.89 -15.98
N GLY A 219 -28.81 -11.57 -15.76
CA GLY A 219 -29.02 -10.95 -14.44
C GLY A 219 -30.02 -9.80 -14.45
N LYS A 220 -30.57 -9.45 -13.27
CA LYS A 220 -31.49 -8.31 -13.11
C LYS A 220 -30.86 -6.94 -13.41
N GLU A 221 -29.53 -6.89 -13.44
CA GLU A 221 -28.75 -5.71 -13.85
C GLU A 221 -27.56 -6.15 -14.72
N PRO A 222 -27.69 -6.09 -16.05
CA PRO A 222 -26.59 -6.46 -16.95
C PRO A 222 -25.43 -5.47 -16.82
N ILE A 223 -24.21 -5.99 -16.69
CA ILE A 223 -23.00 -5.16 -16.62
C ILE A 223 -22.49 -4.91 -18.03
N ALA A 224 -22.69 -3.68 -18.51
CA ALA A 224 -22.17 -3.25 -19.79
C ALA A 224 -20.63 -3.19 -19.77
N LEU A 225 -19.98 -3.91 -20.69
CA LEU A 225 -18.52 -3.90 -20.86
C LEU A 225 -18.03 -2.66 -21.63
N THR A 226 -18.32 -1.48 -21.08
CA THR A 226 -18.06 -0.16 -21.67
C THR A 226 -16.56 0.13 -21.81
N ARG A 227 -16.22 1.16 -22.61
CA ARG A 227 -14.84 1.67 -22.72
C ARG A 227 -14.31 2.21 -21.38
N GLU A 228 -15.19 2.81 -20.59
CA GLU A 228 -14.88 3.30 -19.25
C GLU A 228 -14.50 2.15 -18.31
N LEU A 229 -15.33 1.10 -18.22
CA LEU A 229 -15.01 -0.08 -17.42
C LEU A 229 -13.70 -0.75 -17.85
N ARG A 230 -13.44 -0.83 -19.16
CA ARG A 230 -12.14 -1.33 -19.67
C ARG A 230 -10.96 -0.46 -19.24
N THR A 231 -11.16 0.84 -19.08
CA THR A 231 -10.11 1.77 -18.62
C THR A 231 -9.85 1.58 -17.13
N GLU A 232 -10.91 1.41 -16.34
CA GLU A 232 -10.82 1.10 -14.91
C GLU A 232 -10.22 -0.28 -14.62
N LEU A 233 -10.56 -1.30 -15.41
CA LEU A 233 -9.99 -2.65 -15.26
C LEU A 233 -8.47 -2.67 -15.44
N LYS A 234 -7.90 -1.77 -16.24
CA LYS A 234 -6.44 -1.65 -16.37
C LYS A 234 -5.77 -1.15 -15.10
N LYS A 235 -6.52 -0.44 -14.24
CA LYS A 235 -6.06 0.08 -12.96
C LYS A 235 -6.29 -0.91 -11.81
N SER A 236 -6.99 -2.03 -12.07
CA SER A 236 -7.32 -3.05 -11.08
C SER A 236 -6.06 -3.57 -10.38
N ARG A 237 -6.04 -3.45 -9.06
CA ARG A 237 -4.96 -3.95 -8.19
C ARG A 237 -5.28 -5.29 -7.56
N GLN A 238 -6.56 -5.56 -7.33
CA GLN A 238 -7.02 -6.84 -6.81
C GLN A 238 -8.35 -7.20 -7.50
N PRO A 239 -8.34 -8.19 -8.41
CA PRO A 239 -7.16 -8.88 -8.95
C PRO A 239 -6.27 -7.95 -9.81
N TYR A 240 -4.96 -8.18 -9.81
CA TYR A 240 -3.97 -7.27 -10.45
C TYR A 240 -3.92 -7.47 -11.96
N PHE A 241 -4.12 -6.41 -12.74
CA PHE A 241 -4.15 -6.51 -14.20
C PHE A 241 -2.75 -6.75 -14.82
N LEU A 242 -2.60 -7.85 -15.54
CA LEU A 242 -1.34 -8.24 -16.22
C LEU A 242 -1.31 -7.90 -17.72
N GLY A 243 -2.42 -7.47 -18.29
CA GLY A 243 -2.54 -7.13 -19.70
C GLY A 243 -3.60 -7.95 -20.46
N VAL A 244 -3.82 -7.55 -21.72
CA VAL A 244 -4.63 -8.32 -22.68
C VAL A 244 -3.71 -9.25 -23.45
N ARG A 245 -3.88 -10.57 -23.30
CA ARG A 245 -2.98 -11.59 -23.85
C ARG A 245 -3.76 -12.67 -24.60
N VAL A 246 -3.09 -13.33 -25.53
CA VAL A 246 -3.62 -14.57 -26.11
C VAL A 246 -3.31 -15.71 -25.15
N VAL A 247 -4.34 -16.44 -24.74
CA VAL A 247 -4.23 -17.59 -23.84
C VAL A 247 -4.82 -18.82 -24.51
N ASN A 248 -4.24 -19.98 -24.24
CA ASN A 248 -4.84 -21.26 -24.62
C ASN A 248 -6.00 -21.57 -23.65
N SER A 249 -7.21 -21.25 -24.09
CA SER A 249 -8.43 -21.31 -23.30
C SER A 249 -8.73 -22.74 -22.85
N ARG A 250 -8.92 -22.95 -21.55
CA ARG A 250 -9.38 -24.26 -21.03
C ARG A 250 -10.86 -24.54 -21.32
N ILE A 251 -11.67 -23.50 -21.49
CA ILE A 251 -13.13 -23.60 -21.70
C ILE A 251 -13.45 -23.86 -23.17
N ALA A 252 -12.79 -23.12 -24.06
CA ALA A 252 -13.08 -23.14 -25.50
C ALA A 252 -12.12 -24.04 -26.29
N HIS A 253 -11.14 -24.66 -25.62
CA HIS A 253 -10.09 -25.50 -26.19
C HIS A 253 -9.36 -24.89 -27.41
N LYS A 254 -9.24 -23.55 -27.44
CA LYS A 254 -8.56 -22.80 -28.50
C LYS A 254 -7.90 -21.53 -27.98
N SER A 255 -7.00 -20.95 -28.78
CA SER A 255 -6.38 -19.67 -28.44
C SER A 255 -7.39 -18.53 -28.47
N LEU A 256 -7.53 -17.80 -27.37
CA LEU A 256 -8.43 -16.66 -27.23
C LEU A 256 -7.71 -15.46 -26.66
N ARG A 257 -8.06 -14.26 -27.14
CA ARG A 257 -7.61 -13.00 -26.52
C ARG A 257 -8.42 -12.76 -25.25
N CYS A 258 -7.75 -12.69 -24.11
CA CYS A 258 -8.33 -12.52 -22.78
C CYS A 258 -7.67 -11.38 -22.03
N TRP A 259 -8.42 -10.78 -21.12
CA TRP A 259 -7.89 -9.90 -20.10
C TRP A 259 -7.38 -10.76 -18.95
N VAL A 260 -6.10 -10.65 -18.62
CA VAL A 260 -5.45 -11.53 -17.66
C VAL A 260 -5.14 -10.76 -16.38
N PHE A 261 -5.46 -11.37 -15.25
CA PHE A 261 -5.23 -10.83 -13.92
C PHE A 261 -4.52 -11.85 -13.04
N ASN A 262 -3.69 -11.36 -12.12
CA ASN A 262 -3.14 -12.14 -11.02
C ASN A 262 -4.13 -12.11 -9.84
N LEU A 263 -4.40 -13.27 -9.25
CA LEU A 263 -5.26 -13.43 -8.08
C LEU A 263 -4.49 -13.25 -6.75
N HIS A 264 -3.15 -13.25 -6.82
CA HIS A 264 -2.24 -13.03 -5.68
C HIS A 264 -1.60 -11.65 -5.71
#